data_AF-A0A1V3WRN6-F1
#
_entry.id   AF-A0A1V3WRN6-F1
#
_cell.length_a   1.000
_cell.length_b   1.000
_cell.length_c   1.000
_cell.angle_alpha   90.00
_cell.angle_beta   90.00
_cell.angle_gamma   90.00
#
_symmetry.space_group_name_H-M   'P 1'
#
loop_
_entity.id
_entity.type
_entity.pdbx_description
1 polymer ?
#
loop_
_entity_poly.entity_id
_entity_poly.type
_entity_poly.pdbx_seq_one_letter_code
_entity_poly.pdbx_strand_id
1 'polypeptide(L)'
;MADWIDRTLIDPETHLVFDGIKDGSLVRAQYTYCQGVVLGLETELAARTGEQRHFARVHRLVAAVDQHMAPAGVLRGAGGGDGGLFAGITARYLALVATTLPGDFADDVAARRTAAKIVLSSAKSAWDYRQTVDGLPVFGRSGTVTPNCPPRADSRRSSSRGR
;
A
#
# COMPACT_ATOMS: atom_id res chain seq x y z
N MET A 1 -6.66 17.52 12.28
CA MET A 1 -6.39 16.07 12.19
C MET A 1 -4.98 15.78 11.70
N ALA A 2 -4.60 16.23 10.50
CA ALA A 2 -3.26 16.05 9.91
C ALA A 2 -2.11 16.40 10.89
N ASP A 3 -2.16 17.58 11.52
CA ASP A 3 -1.12 18.00 12.47
C ASP A 3 -1.02 17.10 13.70
N TRP A 4 -2.13 16.48 14.13
CA TRP A 4 -2.09 15.55 15.25
C TRP A 4 -1.44 14.23 14.82
N ILE A 5 -1.74 13.72 13.63
CA ILE A 5 -1.12 12.50 13.09
C ILE A 5 0.38 12.73 12.94
N ASP A 6 0.79 13.83 12.31
CA ASP A 6 2.20 14.17 12.07
C ASP A 6 3.01 14.25 13.38
N ARG A 7 2.41 14.85 14.42
CA ARG A 7 3.08 15.01 15.72
C ARG A 7 3.08 13.75 16.58
N THR A 8 2.10 12.87 16.41
CA THR A 8 1.81 11.80 17.40
C THR A 8 2.12 10.41 16.87
N LEU A 9 1.90 10.17 15.58
CA LEU A 9 1.93 8.83 14.99
C LEU A 9 3.09 8.62 14.02
N ILE A 10 3.94 9.62 13.79
CA ILE A 10 5.12 9.46 12.95
C ILE A 10 6.25 8.83 13.75
N ASP A 11 6.78 7.74 13.21
CA ASP A 11 8.01 7.14 13.69
C ASP A 11 9.20 8.08 13.38
N PRO A 12 9.93 8.58 14.40
CA PRO A 12 11.06 9.47 14.16
C PRO A 12 12.21 8.80 13.40
N GLU A 13 12.30 7.47 13.41
CA GLU A 13 13.40 6.73 12.77
C GLU A 13 13.13 6.45 11.29
N THR A 14 11.94 5.96 10.96
CA THR A 14 11.58 5.55 9.58
C THR A 14 10.72 6.57 8.86
N HIS A 15 10.16 7.55 9.57
CA HIS A 15 9.15 8.49 9.09
C HIS A 15 7.86 7.85 8.58
N LEU A 16 7.63 6.56 8.87
CA LEU A 16 6.37 5.88 8.64
C LEU A 16 5.36 6.20 9.75
N VAL A 17 4.09 6.05 9.42
CA VAL A 17 2.95 6.22 10.32
C VAL A 17 2.71 4.92 11.09
N PHE A 18 2.65 5.01 12.42
CA PHE A 18 2.21 3.95 13.31
C PHE A 18 0.70 3.69 13.19
N ASP A 19 0.27 2.47 13.49
CA ASP A 19 -1.11 2.01 13.34
C ASP A 19 -2.11 2.81 14.19
N GLY A 20 -1.70 3.26 15.38
CA GLY A 20 -2.50 4.18 16.18
C GLY A 20 -2.23 4.10 17.68
N ILE A 21 -3.24 4.45 18.46
CA ILE A 21 -3.23 4.36 19.93
C ILE A 21 -4.33 3.39 20.35
N LYS A 22 -3.97 2.41 21.19
CA LYS A 22 -4.90 1.45 21.79
C LYS A 22 -4.71 1.48 23.30
N ASP A 23 -5.81 1.66 24.03
CA ASP A 23 -5.82 1.72 25.51
C ASP A 23 -4.79 2.72 26.07
N GLY A 24 -4.70 3.89 25.44
CA GLY A 24 -3.76 4.95 25.81
C GLY A 24 -2.29 4.72 25.40
N SER A 25 -1.99 3.58 24.79
CA SER A 25 -0.63 3.20 24.38
C SER A 25 -0.43 3.24 22.87
N LEU A 26 0.74 3.70 22.44
CA LEU A 26 1.12 3.76 21.03
C LEU A 26 1.35 2.34 20.46
N VAL A 27 0.59 1.98 19.43
CA VAL A 27 0.76 0.74 18.67
C VAL A 27 1.79 0.99 17.58
N ARG A 28 3.04 0.57 17.82
CA ARG A 28 4.18 0.83 16.92
C ARG A 28 4.20 -0.02 15.63
N ALA A 29 3.15 -0.80 15.37
CA ALA A 29 3.04 -1.53 14.12
C ALA A 29 2.94 -0.55 12.94
N GLN A 30 3.54 -0.90 11.81
CA GLN A 30 3.52 -0.09 10.59
C GLN A 30 2.93 -0.92 9.47
N TYR A 31 1.70 -0.59 9.08
CA TYR A 31 1.02 -1.21 7.95
C TYR A 31 1.00 -0.28 6.76
N THR A 32 1.06 -0.84 5.56
CA THR A 32 1.07 -0.07 4.31
C THR A 32 -0.16 0.83 4.21
N TYR A 33 -1.35 0.34 4.60
CA TYR A 33 -2.59 1.10 4.50
C TYR A 33 -2.58 2.41 5.31
N CYS A 34 -1.97 2.43 6.50
CA CYS A 34 -1.82 3.65 7.33
C CYS A 34 -1.07 4.73 6.54
N GLN A 35 -0.05 4.33 5.78
CA GLN A 35 0.74 5.24 4.95
C GLN A 35 -0.11 5.78 3.80
N GLY A 36 -0.84 4.89 3.13
CA GLY A 36 -1.74 5.26 2.04
C GLY A 36 -2.77 6.32 2.45
N VAL A 37 -3.51 6.10 3.54
CA VAL A 37 -4.56 7.04 3.96
C VAL A 37 -3.99 8.40 4.38
N VAL A 38 -2.80 8.44 4.99
CA VAL A 38 -2.12 9.71 5.34
C VAL A 38 -1.58 10.42 4.10
N LEU A 39 -1.03 9.70 3.12
CA LEU A 39 -0.67 10.27 1.82
C LEU A 39 -1.88 10.91 1.14
N GLY A 40 -3.04 10.25 1.17
CA GLY A 40 -4.28 10.78 0.64
C GLY A 40 -4.71 12.08 1.33
N LEU A 41 -4.70 12.08 2.66
CA LEU A 41 -5.02 13.26 3.46
C LEU A 41 -4.09 14.45 3.14
N GLU A 42 -2.77 14.23 3.20
CA GLU A 42 -1.79 15.30 3.01
C GLU A 42 -1.79 15.81 1.56
N THR A 43 -2.02 14.95 0.57
CA THR A 43 -2.13 15.36 -0.85
C THR A 43 -3.36 16.23 -1.09
N GLU A 44 -4.51 15.85 -0.55
CA GLU A 44 -5.74 16.66 -0.65
C GLU A 44 -5.60 18.00 0.05
N LEU A 45 -4.93 18.03 1.22
CA LEU A 45 -4.65 19.29 1.92
C LEU A 45 -3.69 20.16 1.12
N ALA A 46 -2.58 19.62 0.61
CA ALA A 46 -1.66 20.34 -0.26
C ALA A 46 -2.38 20.95 -1.47
N ALA A 47 -3.24 20.18 -2.13
CA ALA A 47 -4.00 20.61 -3.31
C ALA A 47 -5.02 21.72 -3.01
N ARG A 48 -5.66 21.69 -1.82
CA ARG A 48 -6.75 22.61 -1.48
C ARG A 48 -6.29 23.86 -0.75
N THR A 49 -5.22 23.77 0.03
CA THR A 49 -4.77 24.88 0.89
C THR A 49 -3.51 25.55 0.37
N GLY A 50 -2.68 24.84 -0.41
CA GLY A 50 -1.38 25.34 -0.87
C GLY A 50 -0.34 25.53 0.23
N GLU A 51 -0.61 25.06 1.46
CA GLU A 51 0.32 25.21 2.58
C GLU A 51 1.51 24.25 2.48
N GLN A 52 2.72 24.80 2.51
CA GLN A 52 3.98 24.08 2.27
C GLN A 52 4.23 22.89 3.21
N ARG A 53 3.68 22.93 4.43
CA ARG A 53 3.80 21.81 5.38
C ARG A 53 3.23 20.49 4.84
N HIS A 54 2.16 20.55 4.05
CA HIS A 54 1.51 19.36 3.51
C HIS A 54 2.35 18.73 2.40
N PHE A 55 2.98 19.55 1.54
CA PHE A 55 3.95 19.09 0.55
C PHE A 55 5.13 18.39 1.21
N ALA A 56 5.75 19.03 2.22
CA ALA A 56 6.87 18.45 2.96
C ALA A 56 6.52 17.08 3.59
N ARG A 57 5.31 16.94 4.13
CA ARG A 57 4.81 15.67 4.69
C ARG A 57 4.58 14.61 3.62
N VAL A 58 4.02 14.96 2.46
CA VAL A 58 3.89 14.05 1.31
C VAL A 58 5.27 13.58 0.85
N HIS A 59 6.23 14.50 0.66
CA HIS A 59 7.58 14.16 0.20
C HIS A 59 8.26 13.18 1.15
N ARG A 60 8.24 13.49 2.45
CA ARG A 60 8.81 12.63 3.50
C ARG A 60 8.16 11.24 3.49
N LEU A 61 6.83 11.16 3.42
CA LEU A 61 6.13 9.88 3.51
C LEU A 61 6.27 9.04 2.24
N VAL A 62 6.32 9.65 1.04
CA VAL A 62 6.63 8.93 -0.21
C VAL A 62 8.03 8.31 -0.13
N ALA A 63 9.02 9.08 0.33
CA ALA A 63 10.39 8.57 0.50
C ALA A 63 10.46 7.42 1.52
N ALA A 64 9.77 7.56 2.66
CA ALA A 64 9.69 6.50 3.67
C ALA A 64 9.05 5.22 3.13
N VAL A 65 7.96 5.34 2.35
CA VAL A 65 7.30 4.19 1.72
C VAL A 65 8.23 3.50 0.71
N ASP A 66 8.92 4.26 -0.15
CA ASP A 66 9.88 3.70 -1.11
C ASP A 66 10.98 2.91 -0.39
N GLN A 67 11.59 3.51 0.63
CA GLN A 67 12.71 2.93 1.36
C GLN A 67 12.33 1.69 2.19
N HIS A 68 11.24 1.76 2.95
CA HIS A 68 10.94 0.77 3.99
C HIS A 68 9.86 -0.24 3.58
N MET A 69 8.96 0.15 2.67
CA MET A 69 7.81 -0.67 2.28
C MET A 69 7.84 -1.11 0.81
N ALA A 70 8.73 -0.53 -0.01
CA ALA A 70 8.93 -0.92 -1.42
C ALA A 70 10.43 -1.01 -1.82
N PRO A 71 11.28 -1.80 -1.14
CA PRO A 71 12.73 -1.83 -1.38
C PRO A 71 13.18 -2.36 -2.76
N ALA A 72 12.25 -2.80 -3.60
CA ALA A 72 12.48 -3.13 -5.01
C ALA A 72 11.56 -2.34 -5.95
N GLY A 73 10.98 -1.23 -5.47
CA GLY A 73 9.89 -0.50 -6.13
C GLY A 73 8.53 -1.20 -6.05
N VAL A 74 8.42 -2.36 -5.37
CA VAL A 74 7.19 -3.13 -5.25
C VAL A 74 6.73 -3.12 -3.80
N LEU A 75 5.48 -2.70 -3.55
CA LEU A 75 4.87 -2.71 -2.23
C LEU A 75 4.86 -4.13 -1.64
N ARG A 76 5.34 -4.24 -0.41
CA ARG A 76 5.26 -5.49 0.36
C ARG A 76 3.80 -5.80 0.71
N GLY A 77 3.38 -7.05 0.50
CA GLY A 77 2.11 -7.56 1.03
C GLY A 77 2.18 -7.75 2.55
N ALA A 78 1.04 -7.69 3.22
CA ALA A 78 0.94 -7.86 4.68
C ALA A 78 0.31 -9.20 5.10
N GLY A 79 0.43 -10.24 4.27
CA GLY A 79 -0.12 -11.58 4.55
C GLY A 79 -1.56 -11.77 4.06
N GLY A 80 -2.30 -12.70 4.68
CA GLY A 80 -3.70 -13.01 4.36
C GLY A 80 -4.71 -12.21 5.18
N GLY A 81 -6.01 -12.44 4.96
CA GLY A 81 -7.07 -11.65 5.61
C GLY A 81 -7.06 -10.20 5.12
N ASP A 82 -7.27 -9.25 6.03
CA ASP A 82 -7.28 -7.81 5.71
C ASP A 82 -5.94 -7.32 5.14
N GLY A 83 -4.84 -7.98 5.51
CA GLY A 83 -3.49 -7.67 5.02
C GLY A 83 -3.32 -7.81 3.50
N GLY A 84 -4.21 -8.56 2.84
CA GLY A 84 -4.27 -8.66 1.38
C GLY A 84 -4.76 -7.38 0.69
N LEU A 85 -5.48 -6.51 1.41
CA LEU A 85 -6.03 -5.25 0.88
C LEU A 85 -5.10 -4.05 1.08
N PHE A 86 -4.19 -4.11 2.06
CA PHE A 86 -3.42 -2.94 2.50
C PHE A 86 -2.53 -2.35 1.41
N ALA A 87 -1.86 -3.21 0.63
CA ALA A 87 -1.04 -2.75 -0.50
C ALA A 87 -1.88 -2.06 -1.58
N GLY A 88 -3.12 -2.52 -1.81
CA GLY A 88 -4.05 -1.90 -2.76
C GLY A 88 -4.49 -0.50 -2.32
N ILE A 89 -4.82 -0.32 -1.03
CA ILE A 89 -5.15 1.00 -0.46
C ILE A 89 -3.97 1.96 -0.63
N THR A 90 -2.76 1.49 -0.32
CA THR A 90 -1.54 2.28 -0.46
C THR A 90 -1.28 2.68 -1.91
N ALA A 91 -1.40 1.72 -2.84
CA ALA A 91 -1.24 1.97 -4.27
C ALA A 91 -2.25 3.00 -4.79
N ARG A 92 -3.51 2.95 -4.32
CA ARG A 92 -4.53 3.96 -4.67
C ARG A 92 -4.09 5.37 -4.31
N TYR A 93 -3.56 5.58 -3.11
CA TYR A 93 -3.17 6.92 -2.66
C TYR A 93 -1.80 7.36 -3.19
N LEU A 94 -0.88 6.44 -3.48
CA LEU A 94 0.32 6.75 -4.27
C LEU A 94 -0.05 7.19 -5.70
N ALA A 95 -1.07 6.59 -6.30
CA ALA A 95 -1.58 7.06 -7.59
C ALA A 95 -2.16 8.48 -7.48
N LEU A 96 -2.89 8.78 -6.40
CA LEU A 96 -3.39 10.14 -6.12
C LEU A 96 -2.24 11.14 -6.00
N VAL A 97 -1.17 10.82 -5.26
CA VAL A 97 0.04 11.64 -5.18
C VAL A 97 0.57 11.90 -6.59
N ALA A 98 0.78 10.83 -7.37
CA ALA A 98 1.37 10.91 -8.70
C ALA A 98 0.57 11.79 -9.69
N THR A 99 -0.76 11.84 -9.57
CA THR A 99 -1.63 12.55 -10.50
C THR A 99 -2.13 13.90 -10.02
N THR A 100 -2.07 14.17 -8.71
CA THR A 100 -2.84 15.28 -8.10
C THR A 100 -2.02 16.15 -7.17
N LEU A 101 -0.86 15.71 -6.67
CA LEU A 101 0.03 16.59 -5.91
C LEU A 101 0.45 17.78 -6.81
N PRO A 102 0.10 19.03 -6.48
CA PRO A 102 0.46 20.19 -7.30
C PRO A 102 1.94 20.56 -7.13
N GLY A 103 2.36 21.66 -7.76
CA GLY A 103 3.71 22.22 -7.62
C GLY A 103 4.70 21.63 -8.60
N ASP A 104 5.67 22.45 -9.02
CA ASP A 104 6.69 22.10 -10.02
C ASP A 104 8.11 22.19 -9.44
N PHE A 105 8.25 22.29 -8.12
CA PHE A 105 9.56 22.22 -7.50
C PHE A 105 10.13 20.80 -7.66
N ALA A 106 11.45 20.70 -7.56
CA ALA A 106 12.15 19.43 -7.76
C ALA A 106 11.62 18.31 -6.85
N ASP A 107 11.29 18.64 -5.61
CA ASP A 107 10.77 17.67 -4.63
C ASP A 107 9.34 17.22 -4.98
N ASP A 108 8.49 18.11 -5.49
CA ASP A 108 7.12 17.77 -5.93
C ASP A 108 7.18 16.77 -7.10
N VAL A 109 8.03 17.06 -8.08
CA VAL A 109 8.26 16.22 -9.25
C VAL A 109 8.85 14.88 -8.84
N ALA A 110 9.81 14.87 -7.92
CA ALA A 110 10.42 13.65 -7.39
C ALA A 110 9.39 12.78 -6.66
N ALA A 111 8.55 13.37 -5.80
CA ALA A 111 7.50 12.66 -5.08
C ALA A 111 6.49 12.02 -6.06
N ARG A 112 6.01 12.76 -7.06
CA ARG A 112 5.11 12.22 -8.10
C ARG A 112 5.75 11.08 -8.88
N ARG A 113 7.02 11.22 -9.27
CA ARG A 113 7.76 10.20 -10.04
C ARG A 113 7.98 8.93 -9.23
N THR A 114 8.39 9.06 -7.97
CA THR A 114 8.59 7.92 -7.07
C THR A 114 7.28 7.19 -6.81
N ALA A 115 6.19 7.93 -6.52
CA ALA A 115 4.87 7.33 -6.32
C ALA A 115 4.39 6.58 -7.57
N ALA A 116 4.54 7.17 -8.76
CA ALA A 116 4.20 6.51 -10.03
C ALA A 116 5.03 5.24 -10.28
N LYS A 117 6.34 5.29 -10.01
CA LYS A 117 7.25 4.14 -10.13
C LYS A 117 6.78 2.99 -9.25
N ILE A 118 6.44 3.26 -7.98
CA ILE A 118 6.00 2.23 -7.03
C ILE A 118 4.69 1.60 -7.51
N VAL A 119 3.73 2.41 -7.94
CA VAL A 119 2.43 1.92 -8.45
C VAL A 119 2.61 1.02 -9.66
N LEU A 120 3.35 1.48 -10.67
CA LEU A 120 3.53 0.74 -11.92
C LEU A 120 4.35 -0.54 -11.71
N SER A 121 5.41 -0.48 -10.91
CA SER A 121 6.23 -1.65 -10.58
C SER A 121 5.43 -2.68 -9.79
N SER A 122 4.63 -2.22 -8.81
CA SER A 122 3.76 -3.11 -8.03
C SER A 122 2.67 -3.75 -8.88
N ALA A 123 2.04 -2.99 -9.79
CA ALA A 123 1.04 -3.50 -10.71
C ALA A 123 1.63 -4.52 -11.69
N LYS A 124 2.82 -4.24 -12.24
CA LYS A 124 3.56 -5.18 -13.09
C LYS A 124 3.88 -6.47 -12.34
N SER A 125 4.38 -6.35 -11.12
CA SER A 125 4.68 -7.51 -10.28
C SER A 125 3.41 -8.34 -10.01
N ALA A 126 2.31 -7.69 -9.59
CA ALA A 126 1.03 -8.37 -9.40
C ALA A 126 0.55 -9.08 -10.67
N TRP A 127 0.71 -8.46 -11.84
CA TRP A 127 0.38 -9.07 -13.12
C TRP A 127 1.26 -10.27 -13.46
N ASP A 128 2.58 -10.15 -13.31
CA ASP A 128 3.54 -11.20 -13.66
C ASP A 128 3.40 -12.43 -12.76
N TYR A 129 3.08 -12.24 -11.48
CA TYR A 129 2.90 -13.32 -10.49
C TYR A 129 1.44 -13.75 -10.28
N ARG A 130 0.51 -13.29 -11.14
CA ARG A 130 -0.89 -13.75 -11.10
C ARG A 130 -0.98 -15.24 -11.42
N GLN A 131 -1.94 -15.93 -10.82
CA GLN A 131 -2.35 -17.26 -11.26
C GLN A 131 -3.50 -17.21 -12.24
N THR A 132 -3.72 -18.30 -12.97
CA THR A 132 -4.90 -18.48 -13.80
C THR A 132 -5.70 -19.66 -13.25
N VAL A 133 -6.92 -19.39 -12.80
CA VAL A 133 -7.87 -20.39 -12.33
C VAL A 133 -9.12 -20.26 -13.19
N ASP A 134 -9.52 -21.35 -13.85
CA ASP A 134 -10.67 -21.36 -14.78
C ASP A 134 -10.60 -20.28 -15.89
N GLY A 135 -9.39 -20.01 -16.37
CA GLY A 135 -9.16 -18.99 -17.40
C GLY A 135 -9.18 -17.54 -16.90
N LEU A 136 -9.41 -17.30 -15.61
CA LEU A 136 -9.44 -15.97 -15.00
C LEU A 136 -8.19 -15.70 -14.16
N PRO A 137 -7.68 -14.45 -14.15
CA PRO A 137 -6.54 -14.08 -13.33
C PRO A 137 -6.92 -14.01 -11.85
N VAL A 138 -6.11 -14.65 -11.01
CA VAL A 138 -6.19 -14.59 -9.54
C VAL A 138 -4.90 -13.98 -9.01
N PHE A 139 -5.02 -12.89 -8.26
CA PHE A 139 -3.88 -12.16 -7.72
C PHE A 139 -3.57 -12.61 -6.30
N GLY A 140 -2.29 -12.89 -6.03
CA GLY A 140 -1.83 -13.39 -4.75
C GLY A 140 -1.68 -12.32 -3.68
N ARG A 141 -1.51 -12.78 -2.44
CA ARG A 141 -1.32 -11.95 -1.23
C ARG A 141 -0.01 -11.18 -1.22
N SER A 142 0.97 -11.64 -2.01
CA SER A 142 2.23 -10.96 -2.25
C SER A 142 2.36 -10.72 -3.74
N GLY A 143 2.67 -9.49 -4.13
CA GLY A 143 2.95 -9.16 -5.53
C GLY A 143 4.24 -9.80 -6.06
N THR A 144 5.04 -10.44 -5.19
CA THR A 144 6.35 -11.03 -5.53
C THR A 144 6.38 -12.56 -5.49
N VAL A 145 5.25 -13.20 -5.16
CA VAL A 145 5.16 -14.67 -5.03
C VAL A 145 3.84 -15.13 -5.61
N THR A 146 3.88 -16.16 -6.47
CA THR A 146 2.67 -16.79 -6.99
C THR A 146 1.81 -17.34 -5.84
N PRO A 147 0.50 -17.04 -5.77
CA PRO A 147 -0.36 -17.55 -4.71
C PRO A 147 -0.35 -19.09 -4.66
N ASN A 148 -0.36 -19.73 -3.50
CA ASN A 148 -0.59 -21.18 -3.47
C ASN A 148 -2.09 -21.44 -3.64
N CYS A 149 -2.49 -22.06 -4.74
CA CYS A 149 -3.84 -22.58 -4.89
C CYS A 149 -3.95 -23.90 -4.10
N PRO A 150 -4.88 -24.04 -3.15
CA PRO A 150 -5.16 -25.36 -2.60
C PRO A 150 -5.64 -26.28 -3.73
N PRO A 151 -5.25 -27.57 -3.74
CA PRO A 151 -5.75 -28.52 -4.72
C PRO A 151 -7.28 -28.57 -4.63
N ARG A 152 -7.95 -28.60 -5.79
CA ARG A 152 -9.40 -28.81 -5.85
C ARG A 152 -9.75 -30.06 -5.06
N ALA A 153 -10.74 -29.95 -4.17
CA ALA A 153 -11.34 -31.13 -3.57
C ALA A 153 -11.94 -31.97 -4.71
N ASP A 154 -11.32 -33.12 -4.97
CA ASP A 154 -11.74 -34.05 -6.00
C ASP A 154 -13.12 -34.59 -5.59
N SER A 155 -14.19 -34.08 -6.21
CA SER A 155 -15.55 -34.56 -5.96
C SER A 155 -15.77 -35.89 -6.66
N ARG A 156 -14.98 -36.91 -6.29
CA ARG A 156 -15.30 -38.30 -6.64
C ARG A 156 -16.49 -38.74 -5.80
N ARG A 157 -17.67 -38.62 -6.40
CA ARG A 157 -18.91 -39.34 -6.05
C ARG A 157 -18.56 -40.77 -5.63
N SER A 158 -18.77 -41.09 -4.36
CA SER A 158 -18.91 -42.48 -3.91
C SER A 158 -20.25 -43.02 -4.42
N SER A 159 -20.26 -43.57 -5.63
CA SER A 159 -21.31 -44.49 -6.04
C SER A 159 -21.00 -45.87 -5.46
N SER A 160 -21.44 -46.15 -4.23
CA SER A 160 -21.62 -47.53 -3.77
C SER A 160 -23.10 -47.87 -3.78
N ARG A 161 -23.50 -48.57 -4.84
CA ARG A 161 -24.76 -49.28 -4.99
C ARG A 161 -24.98 -50.23 -3.81
N GLY A 162 -26.22 -50.31 -3.36
CA GLY A 162 -26.63 -51.29 -2.36
C GLY A 162 -26.48 -52.73 -2.81
N ARG A 163 -26.35 -53.60 -1.82
CA ARG A 163 -26.97 -54.92 -1.68
C ARG A 163 -26.93 -55.29 -0.21
#